data_AF-A0A8S4SNQ0-F1
#
_entry.id   AF-A0A8S4SNQ0-F1
#
_cell.length_a   1.000
_cell.length_b   1.000
_cell.length_c   1.000
_cell.angle_alpha   90.00
_cell.angle_beta   90.00
_cell.angle_gamma   90.00
#
_symmetry.space_group_name_H-M   'P 1'
#
loop_
_entity.id
_entity.type
_entity.pdbx_description
1 polymer ?
#
loop_
_entity_poly.entity_id
_entity_poly.type
_entity_poly.pdbx_seq_one_letter_code
_entity_poly.pdbx_strand_id
1 'polypeptide(L)'
;MLCVWWDWKAIIHYELLPPGGTIDSELYCDKLMRLKQEVERKRPELSNRRGMVFHHDNARTHTSLAIQQKLKEFSWEVLMYPPYSADLAPSDYHIFRSLQNSLGSVSLVTRWQKVIEQNGTYIL
;
A
#
# COMPACT_ATOMS: atom_id res chain seq x y z
N MET A 1 8.76 -7.27 2.33
CA MET A 1 7.44 -6.63 2.12
C MET A 1 7.61 -5.47 1.14
N LEU A 2 6.72 -5.31 0.15
CA LEU A 2 6.79 -4.24 -0.85
C LEU A 2 5.83 -3.10 -0.49
N CYS A 3 6.33 -1.87 -0.43
CA CYS A 3 5.52 -0.65 -0.33
C CYS A 3 5.54 0.08 -1.68
N VAL A 4 4.39 0.48 -2.19
CA VAL A 4 4.27 1.22 -3.46
C VAL A 4 3.32 2.38 -3.27
N TRP A 5 3.73 3.55 -3.74
CA TRP A 5 2.92 4.76 -3.83
C TRP A 5 2.85 5.22 -5.28
N TRP A 6 1.65 5.53 -5.75
CA TRP A 6 1.39 5.80 -7.15
C TRP A 6 0.22 6.76 -7.31
N ASP A 7 0.16 7.41 -8.47
CA ASP A 7 -0.98 8.22 -8.90
C ASP A 7 -1.50 7.71 -10.26
N TRP A 8 -2.57 8.32 -10.74
CA TRP A 8 -3.15 7.99 -12.05
C TRP A 8 -2.17 8.12 -13.24
N LYS A 9 -1.03 8.81 -13.08
CA LYS A 9 -0.01 8.92 -14.13
C LYS A 9 0.98 7.75 -14.06
N ALA A 10 1.55 7.45 -12.89
CA ALA A 10 2.53 6.39 -12.69
C ALA A 10 2.85 6.13 -11.21
N ILE A 11 3.73 5.16 -10.97
CA ILE A 11 4.38 4.94 -9.68
C ILE A 11 5.26 6.13 -9.32
N ILE A 12 5.00 6.73 -8.15
CA ILE A 12 5.76 7.85 -7.60
C ILE A 12 6.97 7.33 -6.84
N HIS A 13 6.77 6.36 -5.95
CA HIS A 13 7.85 5.79 -5.13
C HIS A 13 7.53 4.34 -4.78
N TYR A 14 8.56 3.54 -4.57
CA TYR A 14 8.41 2.19 -4.03
C TYR A 14 9.62 1.83 -3.19
N GLU A 15 9.40 0.99 -2.18
CA GLU A 15 10.47 0.48 -1.32
C GLU A 15 10.24 -0.98 -1.00
N LEU A 16 11.29 -1.79 -1.12
CA LEU A 16 11.28 -3.18 -0.71
C LEU A 16 11.99 -3.32 0.64
N LEU A 17 11.27 -3.81 1.63
CA LEU A 17 11.85 -4.16 2.93
C LEU A 17 12.58 -5.51 2.84
N PRO A 18 13.65 -5.71 3.62
CA PRO A 18 14.33 -6.99 3.74
C PRO A 18 13.37 -8.10 4.18
N PRO A 19 13.70 -9.38 3.90
CA PRO A 19 12.89 -10.52 4.34
C PRO A 19 12.67 -10.49 5.86
N GLY A 20 11.42 -10.69 6.29
CA GLY A 20 11.04 -10.65 7.71
C GLY A 20 10.87 -9.25 8.32
N GLY A 21 11.15 -8.17 7.56
CA GLY A 21 10.93 -6.80 8.04
C GLY A 21 9.44 -6.45 8.15
N THR A 22 9.04 -5.93 9.31
CA THR A 22 7.70 -5.37 9.57
C THR A 22 7.76 -3.85 9.49
N ILE A 23 6.67 -3.20 9.06
CA ILE A 23 6.56 -1.73 9.12
C ILE A 23 6.05 -1.36 10.51
N ASP A 24 6.90 -0.73 11.30
CA ASP A 24 6.47 0.03 12.47
C ASP A 24 6.07 1.47 12.08
N SER A 25 5.57 2.24 13.04
CA SER A 25 5.14 3.62 12.81
C SER A 25 6.31 4.57 12.49
N GLU A 26 7.51 4.34 13.03
CA GLU A 26 8.67 5.23 12.83
C GLU A 26 9.26 5.04 11.42
N LEU A 27 9.44 3.79 11.02
CA LEU A 27 9.83 3.42 9.67
C LEU A 27 8.80 3.89 8.64
N TYR A 28 7.51 3.89 8.99
CA TYR A 28 6.48 4.46 8.12
C TYR A 28 6.59 6.00 8.01
N CYS A 29 6.88 6.71 9.10
CA CYS A 29 7.20 8.14 9.06
C CYS A 29 8.35 8.46 8.10
N ASP A 30 9.44 7.68 8.18
CA ASP A 30 10.60 7.86 7.31
C ASP A 30 10.27 7.64 5.84
N LYS A 31 9.46 6.61 5.56
CA LYS A 31 8.95 6.33 4.22
C LYS A 31 8.09 7.48 3.69
N LEU A 32 7.23 8.06 4.53
CA LEU A 32 6.41 9.22 4.14
C LEU A 32 7.27 10.47 3.86
N MET A 33 8.35 10.69 4.60
CA MET A 33 9.28 11.79 4.31
C MET A 33 9.96 11.63 2.95
N ARG A 34 10.43 10.42 2.63
CA ARG A 34 11.02 10.11 1.32
C ARG A 34 10.01 10.22 0.20
N LEU A 35 8.78 9.74 0.44
CA LEU A 35 7.67 9.90 -0.50
C LEU A 35 7.41 11.37 -0.81
N LYS A 36 7.39 12.24 0.21
CA LYS A 36 7.18 13.68 0.01
C LYS A 36 8.24 14.29 -0.91
N GLN A 37 9.52 13.95 -0.69
CA GLN A 37 10.61 14.41 -1.56
C GLN A 37 10.43 13.94 -3.01
N GLU A 38 10.02 12.68 -3.20
CA GLU A 38 9.77 12.15 -4.54
C GLU A 38 8.52 12.76 -5.20
N VAL A 39 7.48 13.10 -4.43
CA VAL A 39 6.31 13.85 -4.92
C VAL A 39 6.74 15.24 -5.38
N GLU A 40 7.49 15.99 -4.57
CA GLU A 40 8.00 17.32 -4.93
C GLU A 40 8.86 17.28 -6.20
N ARG A 41 9.66 16.22 -6.37
CA ARG A 41 10.54 16.04 -7.52
C ARG A 41 9.82 15.59 -8.78
N LYS A 42 8.94 14.59 -8.69
CA LYS A 42 8.28 13.96 -9.87
C LYS A 42 6.94 14.60 -10.23
N ARG A 43 6.32 15.31 -9.28
CA ARG A 43 4.97 15.90 -9.38
C ARG A 43 4.94 17.30 -8.72
N PRO A 44 5.74 18.27 -9.21
CA PRO A 44 5.74 19.62 -8.66
C PRO A 44 4.35 20.29 -8.73
N GLU A 45 3.48 19.86 -9.64
CA GLU A 45 2.10 20.31 -9.73
C GLU A 45 1.23 19.88 -8.53
N LEU A 46 1.53 18.74 -7.91
CA LEU A 46 0.83 18.24 -6.73
C LEU A 46 1.38 18.87 -5.45
N SER A 47 2.71 19.09 -5.37
CA SER A 47 3.33 19.70 -4.20
C SER A 47 2.92 21.15 -3.99
N ASN A 48 2.67 21.89 -5.08
CA ASN A 48 2.25 23.29 -5.03
C ASN A 48 0.76 23.45 -4.71
N ARG A 49 -0.02 22.37 -4.75
CA ARG A 49 -1.46 22.39 -4.45
C ARG A 49 -1.66 22.08 -2.97
N ARG A 50 -2.35 22.98 -2.25
CA ARG A 50 -2.83 22.67 -0.89
C ARG A 50 -3.90 21.57 -0.98
N GLY A 51 -3.84 20.59 -0.09
CA GLY A 51 -4.85 19.53 0.00
C GLY A 51 -4.61 18.35 -0.94
N MET A 52 -3.37 17.83 -1.01
CA MET A 52 -3.15 16.54 -1.66
C MET A 52 -3.89 15.46 -0.89
N VAL A 53 -4.79 14.74 -1.56
CA VAL A 53 -5.53 13.63 -0.94
C VAL A 53 -4.66 12.38 -0.94
N PHE A 54 -4.34 11.88 0.24
CA PHE A 54 -3.56 10.68 0.47
C PHE A 54 -4.49 9.52 0.85
N HIS A 55 -4.41 8.42 0.10
CA HIS A 55 -5.20 7.22 0.34
C HIS A 55 -4.28 6.07 0.77
N HIS A 56 -4.60 5.47 1.91
CA HIS A 56 -3.89 4.33 2.48
C HIS A 56 -4.83 3.48 3.33
N ASP A 57 -4.42 2.25 3.66
CA ASP A 57 -5.20 1.33 4.46
C ASP A 57 -5.20 1.69 5.96
N ASN A 58 -6.24 1.24 6.67
CA ASN A 58 -6.42 1.49 8.10
C ASN A 58 -5.57 0.56 8.99
N ALA A 59 -4.38 0.17 8.56
CA ALA A 59 -3.48 -0.61 9.42
C ALA A 59 -3.19 0.17 10.71
N ARG A 60 -3.09 -0.52 11.85
CA ARG A 60 -2.92 0.13 13.17
C ARG A 60 -1.71 1.07 13.23
N THR A 61 -0.63 0.72 12.54
CA THR A 61 0.58 1.54 12.43
C THR A 61 0.33 2.83 11.63
N HIS A 62 -0.48 2.73 10.58
CA HIS A 62 -0.84 3.82 9.68
C HIS A 62 -1.85 4.80 10.31
N THR A 63 -2.71 4.34 11.22
CA THR A 63 -3.66 5.20 11.94
C THR A 63 -3.10 5.78 13.24
N SER A 64 -1.81 5.60 13.52
CA SER A 64 -1.20 6.11 14.74
C SER A 64 -1.14 7.65 14.75
N LEU A 65 -1.18 8.24 15.95
CA LEU A 65 -1.21 9.70 16.11
C LEU A 65 -0.01 10.39 15.45
N ALA A 66 1.18 9.78 15.53
CA ALA A 66 2.40 10.28 14.92
C ALA A 66 2.24 10.41 13.39
N ILE A 67 1.64 9.42 12.74
CA ILE A 67 1.38 9.44 11.29
C ILE A 67 0.35 10.50 10.92
N GLN A 68 -0.73 10.62 11.69
CA GLN A 68 -1.74 11.65 11.45
C GLN A 68 -1.16 13.07 11.58
N GLN A 69 -0.31 13.29 12.59
CA GLN A 69 0.40 14.56 12.76
C GLN A 69 1.34 14.83 11.57
N LYS A 70 2.11 13.82 11.14
CA LYS A 70 3.02 13.95 10.01
C LYS A 70 2.30 14.28 8.70
N LEU A 71 1.18 13.62 8.42
CA LEU A 71 0.37 13.87 7.23
C LEU A 71 -0.24 15.28 7.27
N LYS A 72 -0.65 15.75 8.46
CA LYS A 72 -1.12 17.12 8.67
C LYS A 72 -0.01 18.16 8.46
N GLU A 73 1.22 17.91 8.92
CA GLU A 73 2.38 18.77 8.65
C GLU A 73 2.66 18.87 7.14
N PHE A 74 2.40 17.80 6.40
CA PHE A 74 2.54 17.79 4.94
C PHE A 74 1.37 18.46 4.21
N SER A 75 0.34 18.90 4.94
CA SER A 75 -0.92 19.40 4.36
C SER A 75 -1.58 18.37 3.43
N TRP A 76 -1.44 17.09 3.76
CA TRP A 76 -2.08 15.99 3.05
C TRP A 76 -3.38 15.63 3.75
N GLU A 77 -4.47 15.58 2.99
CA GLU A 77 -5.78 15.17 3.48
C GLU A 77 -5.89 13.65 3.39
N VAL A 78 -6.17 12.99 4.50
CA VAL A 78 -6.30 11.53 4.52
C VAL A 78 -7.72 11.15 4.10
N LEU A 79 -7.83 10.42 2.99
CA LEU A 79 -9.09 9.83 2.59
C LEU A 79 -9.33 8.58 3.44
N MET A 80 -10.30 8.67 4.37
CA MET A 80 -10.66 7.56 5.24
C MET A 80 -11.23 6.40 4.43
N TYR A 81 -10.78 5.20 4.75
CA TYR A 81 -11.24 3.97 4.13
C TYR A 81 -12.19 3.21 5.07
N PRO A 82 -13.25 2.56 4.57
CA PRO A 82 -14.06 1.67 5.41
C PRO A 82 -13.27 0.39 5.80
N PRO A 83 -13.38 -0.10 7.05
CA PRO A 83 -12.74 -1.36 7.45
C PRO A 83 -13.11 -2.52 6.53
N TYR A 84 -12.17 -3.45 6.31
CA TYR A 84 -12.37 -4.72 5.57
C TYR A 84 -12.79 -4.61 4.10
N SER A 85 -12.56 -3.46 3.47
CA SER A 85 -13.08 -3.22 2.12
C SER A 85 -12.07 -3.43 1.00
N ALA A 86 -11.08 -4.32 1.12
CA ALA A 86 -9.92 -4.48 0.21
C ALA A 86 -10.25 -4.40 -1.31
N ASP A 87 -11.45 -4.82 -1.71
CA ASP A 87 -11.96 -4.70 -3.08
C ASP A 87 -12.06 -3.25 -3.60
N LEU A 88 -12.09 -2.25 -2.70
CA LEU A 88 -12.18 -0.83 -3.00
C LEU A 88 -10.81 -0.15 -3.08
N ALA A 89 -9.71 -0.84 -2.72
CA ALA A 89 -8.38 -0.26 -2.72
C ALA A 89 -7.78 -0.40 -4.13
N PRO A 90 -7.50 0.73 -4.83
CA PRO A 90 -6.98 0.65 -6.20
C PRO A 90 -5.67 -0.15 -6.29
N SER A 91 -4.84 -0.11 -5.25
CA SER A 91 -3.57 -0.86 -5.18
C SER A 91 -3.78 -2.37 -5.18
N ASP A 92 -4.77 -2.87 -4.43
CA ASP A 92 -5.04 -4.31 -4.28
C ASP A 92 -5.66 -4.91 -5.54
N TYR A 93 -6.62 -4.19 -6.14
CA TYR A 93 -7.29 -4.66 -7.35
C TYR A 93 -6.44 -4.53 -8.63
N HIS A 94 -5.65 -3.45 -8.77
CA HIS A 94 -4.88 -3.22 -10.00
C HIS A 94 -3.43 -3.68 -9.88
N ILE A 95 -2.63 -3.04 -9.03
CA ILE A 95 -1.17 -3.23 -9.03
C ILE A 95 -0.81 -4.61 -8.50
N PHE A 96 -1.32 -4.99 -7.33
CA PHE A 96 -0.97 -6.27 -6.72
C PHE A 96 -1.54 -7.45 -7.51
N ARG A 97 -2.76 -7.35 -8.04
CA ARG A 97 -3.32 -8.36 -8.94
C ARG A 97 -2.50 -8.53 -10.21
N SER A 98 -2.11 -7.43 -10.87
CA SER A 98 -1.26 -7.49 -12.06
C SER A 98 0.11 -8.06 -11.75
N LEU A 99 0.70 -7.70 -10.60
CA LEU A 99 1.98 -8.23 -10.15
C LEU A 99 1.90 -9.74 -9.88
N GLN A 100 0.84 -10.21 -9.21
CA GLN A 100 0.60 -11.64 -8.97
C GLN A 100 0.47 -12.43 -10.27
N ASN A 101 -0.24 -11.87 -11.26
CA ASN A 101 -0.36 -12.48 -12.58
C ASN A 101 0.99 -12.54 -13.30
N SER A 102 1.77 -11.46 -13.26
CA SER A 102 3.08 -11.37 -13.91
C SER A 102 4.17 -12.20 -13.25
N LEU A 103 4.14 -12.36 -11.92
CA LEU A 103 5.09 -13.20 -11.18
C LEU A 103 4.82 -14.70 -11.39
N GLY A 104 3.99 -15.04 -12.38
CA GLY A 104 3.68 -16.41 -12.73
C GLY A 104 3.00 -17.09 -11.55
N SER A 105 1.87 -16.53 -11.10
CA SER A 105 0.81 -17.29 -10.42
C SER A 105 1.36 -18.48 -9.62
N VAL A 106 2.17 -18.26 -8.57
CA VAL A 106 2.37 -19.27 -7.51
C VAL A 106 1.04 -19.33 -6.79
N SER A 107 0.05 -19.87 -7.50
CA SER A 107 -1.30 -19.39 -7.36
C SER A 107 -2.06 -20.33 -6.49
N LEU A 108 -2.93 -19.69 -5.76
CA LEU A 108 -4.15 -20.21 -5.21
C LEU A 108 -4.86 -21.21 -6.15
N VAL A 109 -4.63 -21.24 -7.47
CA VAL A 109 -5.13 -22.30 -8.36
C VAL A 109 -4.64 -23.69 -7.95
N THR A 110 -3.35 -23.88 -7.63
CA THR A 110 -2.86 -25.17 -7.12
C THR A 110 -3.38 -25.47 -5.71
N ARG A 111 -3.66 -24.44 -4.91
CA ARG A 111 -4.21 -24.59 -3.55
C ARG A 111 -5.71 -24.95 -3.57
N TRP A 112 -6.50 -24.32 -4.43
CA TRP A 112 -7.92 -24.63 -4.63
C TRP A 112 -8.12 -25.95 -5.38
N GLN A 113 -7.26 -26.28 -6.37
CA GLN A 113 -7.24 -27.63 -6.96
C GLN A 113 -6.87 -28.70 -5.92
N LYS A 114 -5.87 -28.47 -5.05
CA LYS A 114 -5.56 -29.39 -3.94
C LYS A 114 -6.68 -29.51 -2.92
N VAL A 115 -7.40 -28.44 -2.61
CA VAL A 115 -8.54 -28.47 -1.67
C VAL A 115 -9.73 -29.25 -2.25
N ILE A 116 -9.95 -29.14 -3.56
CA ILE A 116 -10.97 -29.92 -4.29
C ILE A 116 -10.54 -31.39 -4.42
N GLU A 117 -9.27 -31.68 -4.66
CA GLU A 117 -8.72 -33.05 -4.72
C GLU A 117 -8.63 -33.74 -3.34
N GLN A 118 -8.59 -32.98 -2.23
CA GLN A 118 -8.51 -33.50 -0.86
C GLN A 118 -9.82 -33.40 -0.06
N ASN A 119 -10.97 -33.37 -0.73
CA ASN A 119 -12.30 -33.39 -0.10
C ASN A 119 -12.49 -32.31 1.00
N GLY A 120 -11.94 -31.11 0.80
CA GLY A 120 -12.23 -29.97 1.67
C GLY A 120 -11.54 -29.98 3.04
N THR A 121 -10.50 -30.77 3.27
CA THR A 121 -9.74 -30.70 4.53
C THR A 121 -8.71 -29.57 4.47
N TYR A 122 -8.92 -28.50 5.23
CA TYR A 122 -7.96 -27.39 5.34
C TYR A 122 -6.72 -27.85 6.14
N ILE A 123 -5.54 -27.72 5.56
CA ILE A 123 -4.27 -27.94 6.29
C ILE A 123 -3.84 -26.60 6.93
N LEU A 124 -3.64 -26.64 8.25
CA LEU A 124 -3.07 -25.57 9.10
C LEU A 124 -1.64 -25.20 8.67
#